data_AF-A0A2H3A6N9-F1
#
_entry.id   AF-A0A2H3A6N9-F1
#
_cell.length_a   1.000
_cell.length_b   1.000
_cell.length_c   1.000
_cell.angle_alpha   90.00
_cell.angle_beta   90.00
_cell.angle_gamma   90.00
#
_symmetry.space_group_name_H-M   'P 1'
#
loop_
_entity.id
_entity.type
_entity.pdbx_description
1 polymer ?
#
loop_
_entity_poly.entity_id
_entity_poly.type
_entity_poly.pdbx_seq_one_letter_code
_entity_poly.pdbx_strand_id
1 'polypeptide(L)'
;MPPRRHGALDDYTSAVPQIILSTSDSDYLDHLIPVLKDATNSRRTPALLQSLSRYSEDREADIERIGLTKHEEFLDSVHRLQEVREGTVNLTTEILKLNQSIQASTEKLADQKGALVNTKAVRQNIADAADALRESLTVLHAVNHSHELVRRKKYYSALKSLQDLQNEHLVPILQNRYATQHRLADAIQKSLPASRRAISEAVMSDLNTWLYRIRETSQFLGEVAFYHTEMRRSRQRARIENEKFLENFKLNSSIELISDENEEFDVLDNEELQVDFTPLFEALHIHDALGHSDRFRSEYASTRRQQKDLLVPTSIDLLAEDGSSLSSLLEGIAGFAIIEKATMQRVPYLRSVVDVSRRAVGLHVHRGYKTDNKGSCKH
;
A
#
# COMPACT_ATOMS: atom_id res chain seq x y z
N MET A 1 -96.43 -79.74 -47.42
CA MET A 1 -94.96 -79.93 -47.40
C MET A 1 -94.61 -81.23 -48.11
N PRO A 2 -93.82 -81.21 -49.19
CA PRO A 2 -93.12 -82.39 -49.67
C PRO A 2 -91.61 -82.28 -49.38
N PRO A 3 -90.93 -83.38 -49.04
CA PRO A 3 -89.49 -83.38 -48.86
C PRO A 3 -88.82 -83.33 -50.24
N ARG A 4 -87.95 -82.34 -50.49
CA ARG A 4 -87.15 -82.28 -51.73
C ARG A 4 -85.86 -83.09 -51.54
N ARG A 5 -85.85 -84.20 -52.26
CA ARG A 5 -84.75 -85.12 -52.63
C ARG A 5 -83.34 -84.55 -52.50
N HIS A 6 -82.48 -85.34 -51.86
CA HIS A 6 -81.03 -85.25 -51.92
C HIS A 6 -80.54 -85.23 -53.37
N GLY A 7 -79.89 -84.13 -53.76
CA GLY A 7 -78.99 -84.12 -54.91
C GLY A 7 -77.71 -84.84 -54.50
N ALA A 8 -77.35 -85.86 -55.25
CA ALA A 8 -76.09 -86.59 -55.07
C ALA A 8 -74.91 -85.61 -55.10
N LEU A 9 -74.09 -85.60 -54.05
CA LEU A 9 -72.73 -85.08 -54.16
C LEU A 9 -71.94 -86.10 -54.99
N ASP A 10 -72.01 -85.98 -56.31
CA ASP A 10 -71.33 -86.93 -57.21
C ASP A 10 -69.81 -86.79 -57.23
N ASP A 11 -69.23 -85.80 -56.54
CA ASP A 11 -67.77 -85.62 -56.53
C ASP A 11 -67.21 -85.21 -55.15
N TYR A 12 -66.95 -86.22 -54.30
CA TYR A 12 -66.29 -86.05 -52.99
C TYR A 12 -64.89 -85.43 -53.09
N THR A 13 -64.29 -85.34 -54.29
CA THR A 13 -62.99 -84.69 -54.51
C THR A 13 -63.06 -83.15 -54.43
N SER A 14 -64.21 -82.55 -54.74
CA SER A 14 -64.41 -81.09 -54.72
C SER A 14 -64.98 -80.58 -53.38
N ALA A 15 -65.75 -81.42 -52.69
CA ALA A 15 -66.41 -81.07 -51.44
C ALA A 15 -65.45 -81.08 -50.23
N VAL A 16 -64.52 -82.03 -50.16
CA VAL A 16 -63.59 -82.17 -49.03
C VAL A 16 -62.67 -80.94 -48.83
N PRO A 17 -62.07 -80.33 -49.86
CA PRO A 17 -61.29 -79.10 -49.71
C PRO A 17 -62.10 -77.91 -49.19
N GLN A 18 -63.35 -77.74 -49.66
CA GLN A 18 -64.20 -76.60 -49.26
C GLN A 18 -64.66 -76.69 -47.81
N ILE A 19 -64.88 -77.92 -47.31
CA ILE A 19 -65.27 -78.15 -45.91
C ILE A 19 -64.10 -77.85 -44.98
N ILE A 20 -62.88 -78.30 -45.31
CA ILE A 20 -61.71 -78.13 -44.43
C ILE A 20 -61.16 -76.69 -44.44
N LEU A 21 -61.41 -75.92 -45.51
CA LEU A 21 -61.05 -74.49 -45.60
C LEU A 21 -62.11 -73.55 -44.99
N SER A 22 -63.16 -74.09 -44.37
CA SER A 22 -64.20 -73.28 -43.73
C SER A 22 -63.64 -72.56 -42.49
N THR A 23 -63.84 -71.25 -42.41
CA THR A 23 -63.20 -70.36 -41.42
C THR A 23 -63.82 -70.39 -40.02
N SER A 24 -64.88 -71.17 -39.79
CA SER A 24 -65.54 -71.30 -38.49
C SER A 24 -65.84 -72.77 -38.15
N ASP A 25 -65.64 -73.15 -36.88
CA ASP A 25 -65.86 -74.53 -36.40
C ASP A 25 -67.33 -74.99 -36.52
N SER A 26 -68.28 -74.04 -36.49
CA SER A 26 -69.71 -74.33 -36.65
C SER A 26 -70.04 -74.67 -38.11
N ASP A 27 -69.51 -73.91 -39.06
CA ASP A 27 -69.73 -74.16 -40.48
C ASP A 27 -69.02 -75.45 -40.92
N TYR A 28 -67.86 -75.76 -40.33
CA TYR A 28 -67.16 -77.02 -40.54
C TYR A 28 -68.04 -78.23 -40.18
N LEU A 29 -68.65 -78.23 -38.99
CA LEU A 29 -69.50 -79.34 -38.53
C LEU A 29 -70.80 -79.45 -39.33
N ASP A 30 -71.42 -78.31 -39.67
CA ASP A 30 -72.68 -78.28 -40.44
C ASP A 30 -72.51 -78.84 -41.86
N HIS A 31 -71.34 -78.70 -42.47
CA HIS A 31 -71.06 -79.26 -43.81
C HIS A 31 -70.47 -80.68 -43.76
N LEU A 32 -69.82 -81.07 -42.67
CA LEU A 32 -69.26 -82.42 -42.47
C LEU A 32 -70.36 -83.47 -42.21
N ILE A 33 -71.37 -83.13 -41.40
CA ILE A 33 -72.41 -84.08 -40.95
C ILE A 33 -73.26 -84.62 -42.14
N PRO A 34 -73.72 -83.81 -43.10
CA PRO A 34 -74.47 -84.29 -44.26
C PRO A 34 -73.64 -85.18 -45.20
N VAL A 35 -72.34 -84.86 -45.37
CA VAL A 35 -71.42 -85.61 -46.24
C VAL A 35 -71.06 -86.97 -45.65
N LEU A 36 -70.85 -87.03 -44.33
CA LEU A 36 -70.72 -88.29 -43.61
C LEU A 36 -72.01 -89.12 -43.74
N LYS A 37 -73.17 -88.52 -43.49
CA LYS A 37 -74.47 -89.21 -43.56
C LYS A 37 -74.79 -89.76 -44.96
N ASP A 38 -74.45 -89.02 -46.01
CA ASP A 38 -74.60 -89.46 -47.40
C ASP A 38 -73.62 -90.59 -47.76
N ALA A 39 -72.36 -90.51 -47.31
CA ALA A 39 -71.36 -91.55 -47.51
C ALA A 39 -71.71 -92.87 -46.80
N THR A 40 -72.30 -92.82 -45.60
CA THR A 40 -72.75 -94.02 -44.86
C THR A 40 -73.98 -94.65 -45.49
N ASN A 41 -74.96 -93.83 -45.91
CA ASN A 41 -76.19 -94.32 -46.55
C ASN A 41 -75.93 -94.93 -47.94
N SER A 42 -74.94 -94.41 -48.66
CA SER A 42 -74.58 -94.85 -50.02
C SER A 42 -73.53 -95.98 -50.08
N ARG A 43 -73.07 -96.51 -48.93
CA ARG A 43 -71.95 -97.49 -48.80
C ARG A 43 -70.64 -97.06 -49.51
N ARG A 44 -70.42 -95.75 -49.67
CA ARG A 44 -69.22 -95.16 -50.33
C ARG A 44 -68.20 -94.59 -49.32
N THR A 45 -68.27 -95.02 -48.05
CA THR A 45 -67.29 -94.69 -47.01
C THR A 45 -65.82 -94.92 -47.40
N PRO A 46 -65.42 -95.98 -48.14
CA PRO A 46 -64.01 -96.12 -48.54
C PRO A 46 -63.57 -95.05 -49.55
N ALA A 47 -64.48 -94.55 -50.40
CA ALA A 47 -64.17 -93.51 -51.38
C ALA A 47 -63.98 -92.13 -50.71
N LEU A 48 -64.76 -91.83 -49.67
CA LEU A 48 -64.59 -90.61 -48.86
C LEU A 48 -63.30 -90.67 -48.03
N LEU A 49 -62.98 -91.83 -47.45
CA LEU A 49 -61.73 -92.01 -46.71
C LEU A 49 -60.52 -91.86 -47.65
N GLN A 50 -60.62 -92.38 -48.87
CA GLN A 50 -59.59 -92.24 -49.89
C GLN A 50 -59.44 -90.79 -50.37
N SER A 51 -60.53 -90.04 -50.54
CA SER A 51 -60.44 -88.62 -50.92
C SER A 51 -59.89 -87.75 -49.79
N LEU A 52 -60.22 -88.04 -48.53
CA LEU A 52 -59.66 -87.36 -47.36
C LEU A 52 -58.17 -87.71 -47.16
N SER A 53 -57.80 -88.98 -47.34
CA SER A 53 -56.40 -89.42 -47.25
C SER A 53 -55.58 -88.77 -48.35
N ARG A 54 -56.08 -88.75 -49.59
CA ARG A 54 -55.45 -88.06 -50.71
C ARG A 54 -55.34 -86.54 -50.46
N TYR A 55 -56.36 -85.91 -49.90
CA TYR A 55 -56.28 -84.49 -49.54
C TYR A 55 -55.26 -84.23 -48.42
N SER A 56 -55.15 -85.12 -47.44
CA SER A 56 -54.12 -85.05 -46.40
C SER A 56 -52.73 -85.21 -46.99
N GLU A 57 -52.53 -86.17 -47.90
CA GLU A 57 -51.27 -86.39 -48.61
C GLU A 57 -50.91 -85.19 -49.51
N ASP A 58 -51.87 -84.65 -50.25
CA ASP A 58 -51.68 -83.45 -51.08
C ASP A 58 -51.35 -82.22 -50.22
N ARG A 59 -51.96 -82.09 -49.03
CA ARG A 59 -51.66 -81.02 -48.07
C ARG A 59 -50.31 -81.19 -47.40
N GLU A 60 -49.94 -82.41 -47.03
CA GLU A 60 -48.62 -82.71 -46.49
C GLU A 60 -47.56 -82.42 -47.55
N ALA A 61 -47.78 -82.82 -48.80
CA ALA A 61 -46.89 -82.50 -49.92
C ALA A 61 -46.82 -80.98 -50.21
N ASP A 62 -47.92 -80.25 -50.10
CA ASP A 62 -47.94 -78.79 -50.21
C ASP A 62 -47.16 -78.13 -49.06
N ILE A 63 -47.31 -78.61 -47.81
CA ILE A 63 -46.58 -78.15 -46.63
C ILE A 63 -45.08 -78.47 -46.78
N GLU A 64 -44.72 -79.67 -47.22
CA GLU A 64 -43.34 -80.05 -47.50
C GLU A 64 -42.75 -79.18 -48.61
N ARG A 65 -43.49 -78.88 -49.68
CA ARG A 65 -43.04 -77.98 -50.74
C ARG A 65 -42.82 -76.55 -50.24
N ILE A 66 -43.73 -76.02 -49.43
CA ILE A 66 -43.58 -74.68 -48.84
C ILE A 66 -42.42 -74.66 -47.83
N GLY A 67 -42.29 -75.71 -47.01
CA GLY A 67 -41.17 -75.91 -46.11
C GLY A 67 -39.85 -75.91 -46.87
N LEU A 68 -39.71 -76.75 -47.90
CA LEU A 68 -38.47 -76.85 -48.67
C LEU A 68 -38.13 -75.57 -49.46
N THR A 69 -39.12 -74.84 -49.96
CA THR A 69 -38.89 -73.62 -50.77
C THR A 69 -38.67 -72.36 -49.93
N LYS A 70 -39.23 -72.27 -48.71
CA LYS A 70 -39.15 -71.08 -47.86
C LYS A 70 -38.28 -71.24 -46.62
N HIS A 71 -37.83 -72.45 -46.30
CA HIS A 71 -36.92 -72.67 -45.17
C HIS A 71 -35.55 -72.03 -45.41
N GLU A 72 -35.05 -71.99 -46.64
CA GLU A 72 -33.79 -71.31 -46.97
C GLU A 72 -33.90 -69.79 -46.76
N GLU A 73 -34.94 -69.15 -47.29
CA GLU A 73 -35.21 -67.71 -47.08
C GLU A 73 -35.45 -67.36 -45.59
N PHE A 74 -36.09 -68.26 -44.85
CA PHE A 74 -36.30 -68.12 -43.40
C PHE A 74 -34.97 -68.25 -42.64
N LEU A 75 -34.15 -69.25 -42.94
CA LEU A 75 -32.83 -69.43 -42.34
C LEU A 75 -31.93 -68.23 -42.61
N ASP A 76 -31.93 -67.70 -43.84
CA ASP A 76 -31.21 -66.48 -44.20
C ASP A 76 -31.71 -65.26 -43.41
N SER A 77 -33.02 -65.13 -43.24
CA SER A 77 -33.61 -64.04 -42.44
C SER A 77 -33.25 -64.16 -40.96
N VAL A 78 -33.23 -65.38 -40.40
CA VAL A 78 -32.78 -65.65 -39.03
C VAL A 78 -31.29 -65.37 -38.88
N HIS A 79 -30.46 -65.77 -39.85
CA HIS A 79 -29.03 -65.49 -39.85
C HIS A 79 -28.75 -63.98 -39.87
N ARG A 80 -29.42 -63.22 -40.75
CA ARG A 80 -29.32 -61.75 -40.78
C ARG A 80 -29.78 -61.12 -39.47
N LEU A 81 -30.83 -61.63 -38.84
CA LEU A 81 -31.31 -61.13 -37.56
C LEU A 81 -30.31 -61.44 -36.44
N GLN A 82 -29.64 -62.58 -36.50
CA GLN A 82 -28.56 -62.96 -35.59
C GLN A 82 -27.32 -62.09 -35.78
N GLU A 83 -26.91 -61.81 -37.02
CA GLU A 83 -25.82 -60.88 -37.34
C GLU A 83 -26.13 -59.45 -36.89
N VAL A 84 -27.35 -58.95 -37.12
CA VAL A 84 -27.78 -57.63 -36.65
C VAL A 84 -27.80 -57.60 -35.12
N ARG A 85 -28.23 -58.67 -34.45
CA ARG A 85 -28.19 -58.77 -32.99
C ARG A 85 -26.75 -58.71 -32.49
N GLU A 86 -25.84 -59.47 -33.09
CA GLU A 86 -24.42 -59.46 -32.76
C GLU A 86 -23.78 -58.08 -32.99
N GLY A 87 -24.05 -57.46 -34.14
CA GLY A 87 -23.61 -56.11 -34.45
C GLY A 87 -24.14 -55.06 -33.46
N THR A 88 -25.40 -55.19 -33.02
CA THR A 88 -26.01 -54.32 -32.00
C THR A 88 -25.35 -54.51 -30.64
N VAL A 89 -25.05 -55.75 -30.25
CA VAL A 89 -24.31 -56.05 -29.02
C VAL A 89 -22.90 -55.47 -29.10
N ASN A 90 -22.18 -55.66 -30.20
CA ASN A 90 -20.84 -55.11 -30.38
C ASN A 90 -20.87 -53.58 -30.32
N LEU A 91 -21.79 -52.92 -31.04
CA LEU A 91 -21.95 -51.47 -31.01
C LEU A 91 -22.27 -50.95 -29.60
N THR A 92 -23.18 -51.60 -28.87
CA THR A 92 -23.48 -51.21 -27.49
C THR A 92 -22.27 -51.36 -26.57
N THR A 93 -21.45 -52.41 -26.75
CA THR A 93 -20.20 -52.54 -25.98
C THR A 93 -19.18 -51.44 -26.32
N GLU A 94 -19.06 -51.04 -27.59
CA GLU A 94 -18.19 -49.93 -28.00
C GLU A 94 -18.68 -48.59 -27.45
N ILE A 95 -19.99 -48.34 -27.49
CA ILE A 95 -20.60 -47.14 -26.91
C ILE A 95 -20.33 -47.08 -25.40
N LEU A 96 -20.47 -48.20 -24.69
CA LEU A 96 -20.17 -48.26 -23.25
C LEU A 96 -18.68 -48.00 -22.97
N LYS A 97 -17.77 -48.62 -23.74
CA LYS A 97 -16.32 -48.37 -23.62
C LYS A 97 -15.99 -46.91 -23.89
N LEU A 98 -16.56 -46.32 -24.93
CA LEU A 98 -16.36 -44.92 -25.29
C LEU A 98 -16.89 -44.00 -24.19
N ASN A 99 -18.10 -44.26 -23.68
CA ASN A 99 -18.69 -43.48 -22.60
C ASN A 99 -17.82 -43.54 -21.33
N GLN A 100 -17.32 -44.72 -20.98
CA GLN A 100 -16.41 -44.89 -19.84
C GLN A 100 -15.08 -44.15 -20.05
N SER A 101 -14.53 -44.20 -21.27
CA SER A 101 -13.32 -43.44 -21.64
C SER A 101 -13.55 -41.93 -21.61
N ILE A 102 -14.70 -41.44 -22.07
CA ILE A 102 -15.09 -40.03 -22.02
C ILE A 102 -15.25 -39.58 -20.57
N GLN A 103 -15.93 -40.37 -19.73
CA GLN A 103 -16.08 -40.07 -18.30
C GLN A 103 -14.72 -39.99 -17.61
N ALA A 104 -13.85 -40.99 -17.79
CA ALA A 104 -12.51 -40.99 -17.21
C ALA A 104 -11.65 -39.80 -17.70
N SER A 105 -11.78 -39.42 -18.98
CA SER A 105 -11.08 -38.26 -19.53
C SER A 105 -11.64 -36.94 -18.99
N THR A 106 -12.96 -36.86 -18.78
CA THR A 106 -13.66 -35.69 -18.25
C THR A 106 -13.32 -35.49 -16.77
N GLU A 107 -13.24 -36.56 -15.99
CA GLU A 107 -12.83 -36.52 -14.58
C GLU A 107 -11.39 -36.03 -14.45
N LYS A 108 -10.45 -36.58 -15.22
CA LYS A 108 -9.06 -36.08 -15.27
C LYS A 108 -8.99 -34.60 -15.68
N LEU A 109 -9.80 -34.17 -16.64
CA LEU A 109 -9.84 -32.77 -17.07
C LEU A 109 -10.41 -31.87 -15.96
N ALA A 110 -11.42 -32.33 -15.23
CA ALA A 110 -11.99 -31.61 -14.09
C ALA A 110 -10.94 -31.42 -12.99
N ASP A 111 -10.17 -32.46 -12.67
CA ASP A 111 -9.07 -32.40 -11.70
C ASP A 111 -7.99 -31.41 -12.14
N GLN A 112 -7.55 -31.48 -13.39
CA GLN A 112 -6.57 -30.56 -13.96
C GLN A 112 -7.07 -29.11 -13.96
N LYS A 113 -8.35 -28.88 -14.26
CA LYS A 113 -8.96 -27.56 -14.18
C LYS A 113 -9.02 -27.05 -12.73
N GLY A 114 -9.35 -27.92 -11.77
CA GLY A 114 -9.31 -27.61 -10.35
C GLY A 114 -7.91 -27.19 -9.90
N ALA A 115 -6.88 -27.96 -10.28
CA ALA A 115 -5.48 -27.64 -10.03
C ALA A 115 -5.06 -26.29 -10.67
N LEU A 116 -5.54 -26.00 -11.89
CA LEU A 116 -5.27 -24.74 -12.58
C LEU A 116 -5.89 -23.53 -11.85
N VAL A 117 -7.13 -23.65 -11.38
CA VAL A 117 -7.81 -22.59 -10.61
C VAL A 117 -7.06 -22.34 -9.30
N ASN A 118 -6.67 -23.39 -8.58
CA ASN A 118 -5.87 -23.27 -7.36
C ASN A 118 -4.53 -22.58 -7.64
N THR A 119 -3.84 -22.96 -8.73
CA THR A 119 -2.58 -22.33 -9.14
C THR A 119 -2.77 -20.85 -9.49
N LYS A 120 -3.89 -20.50 -10.13
CA LYS A 120 -4.24 -19.11 -10.44
C LYS A 120 -4.51 -18.30 -9.17
N ALA A 121 -5.20 -18.87 -8.19
CA ALA A 121 -5.44 -18.23 -6.89
C ALA A 121 -4.12 -18.00 -6.14
N VAL A 122 -3.22 -18.99 -6.10
CA VAL A 122 -1.89 -18.84 -5.52
C VAL A 122 -1.09 -17.75 -6.24
N ARG A 123 -1.13 -17.70 -7.57
CA ARG A 123 -0.46 -16.64 -8.34
C ARG A 123 -1.00 -15.25 -8.01
N GLN A 124 -2.32 -15.11 -7.86
CA GLN A 124 -2.94 -13.84 -7.46
C GLN A 124 -2.48 -13.42 -6.07
N ASN A 125 -2.52 -14.34 -5.09
CA ASN A 125 -2.05 -14.06 -3.73
C ASN A 125 -0.57 -13.65 -3.71
N ILE A 126 0.27 -14.26 -4.56
CA ILE A 126 1.68 -13.87 -4.71
C ILE A 126 1.81 -12.48 -5.32
N ALA A 127 1.01 -12.13 -6.33
CA ALA A 127 1.01 -10.80 -6.92
C ALA A 127 0.58 -9.73 -5.91
N ASP A 128 -0.52 -9.97 -5.18
CA ASP A 128 -1.02 -9.06 -4.13
C ASP A 128 0.01 -8.90 -3.01
N ALA A 129 0.69 -9.98 -2.60
CA ALA A 129 1.77 -9.92 -1.63
C ALA A 129 2.99 -9.15 -2.16
N ALA A 130 3.35 -9.33 -3.43
CA ALA A 130 4.46 -8.60 -4.04
C ALA A 130 4.18 -7.10 -4.12
N ASP A 131 2.95 -6.71 -4.47
CA ASP A 131 2.56 -5.30 -4.53
C ASP A 131 2.48 -4.67 -3.14
N ALA A 132 1.95 -5.40 -2.16
CA ALA A 132 2.00 -4.99 -0.75
C ALA A 132 3.44 -4.85 -0.23
N LEU A 133 4.38 -5.70 -0.66
CA LEU A 133 5.78 -5.56 -0.29
C LEU A 133 6.43 -4.34 -0.96
N ARG A 134 6.14 -4.08 -2.24
CA ARG A 134 6.67 -2.90 -2.96
C ARG A 134 6.28 -1.60 -2.29
N GLU A 135 5.01 -1.44 -1.95
CA GLU A 135 4.53 -0.23 -1.29
C GLU A 135 5.03 -0.14 0.17
N SER A 136 5.20 -1.26 0.88
CA SER A 136 5.88 -1.22 2.19
C SER A 136 7.34 -0.74 2.09
N LEU A 137 8.02 -1.10 0.99
CA LEU A 137 9.40 -0.74 0.73
C LEU A 137 9.55 0.73 0.37
N THR A 138 8.59 1.34 -0.35
CA THR A 138 8.61 2.79 -0.62
C THR A 138 8.49 3.58 0.68
N VAL A 139 7.61 3.17 1.61
CA VAL A 139 7.48 3.80 2.93
C VAL A 139 8.80 3.68 3.72
N LEU A 140 9.41 2.49 3.74
CA LEU A 140 10.69 2.28 4.42
C LEU A 140 11.83 3.10 3.81
N HIS A 141 11.86 3.24 2.48
CA HIS A 141 12.83 4.10 1.80
C HIS A 141 12.66 5.57 2.19
N ALA A 142 11.42 6.06 2.30
CA ALA A 142 11.14 7.42 2.74
C ALA A 142 11.57 7.64 4.21
N VAL A 143 11.33 6.66 5.10
CA VAL A 143 11.86 6.70 6.48
C VAL A 143 13.39 6.75 6.48
N ASN A 144 14.04 5.87 5.74
CA ASN A 144 15.50 5.83 5.67
C ASN A 144 16.09 7.13 5.08
N HIS A 145 15.42 7.72 4.10
CA HIS A 145 15.79 9.02 3.55
C HIS A 145 15.75 10.12 4.62
N SER A 146 14.70 10.16 5.45
CA SER A 146 14.63 11.10 6.56
C SER A 146 15.80 10.91 7.55
N HIS A 147 16.09 9.67 7.95
CA HIS A 147 17.24 9.38 8.83
C HIS A 147 18.57 9.80 8.20
N GLU A 148 18.73 9.64 6.89
CA GLU A 148 19.92 10.09 6.17
C GLU A 148 20.04 11.62 6.14
N LEU A 149 18.93 12.35 6.00
CA LEU A 149 18.93 13.81 6.11
C LEU A 149 19.34 14.28 7.51
N VAL A 150 18.92 13.57 8.56
CA VAL A 150 19.38 13.84 9.94
C VAL A 150 20.89 13.62 10.06
N ARG A 151 21.43 12.53 9.50
CA ARG A 151 22.89 12.28 9.48
C ARG A 151 23.67 13.36 8.75
N ARG A 152 23.11 13.93 7.69
CA ARG A 152 23.70 15.03 6.92
C ARG A 152 23.52 16.41 7.55
N LYS A 153 22.98 16.50 8.78
CA LYS A 153 22.68 17.74 9.50
C LYS A 153 21.69 18.67 8.79
N LYS A 154 20.90 18.15 7.84
CA LYS A 154 19.86 18.94 7.17
C LYS A 154 18.54 18.76 7.91
N TYR A 155 18.47 19.36 9.09
CA TYR A 155 17.39 19.11 10.05
C TYR A 155 16.01 19.59 9.57
N TYR A 156 15.94 20.76 8.91
CA TYR A 156 14.68 21.27 8.38
C TYR A 156 14.11 20.36 7.28
N SER A 157 14.94 19.94 6.31
CA SER A 157 14.50 19.02 5.27
C SER A 157 14.15 17.65 5.83
N ALA A 158 14.83 17.19 6.89
CA ALA A 158 14.47 15.96 7.58
C ALA A 158 13.08 16.06 8.22
N LEU A 159 12.76 17.17 8.90
CA LEU A 159 11.44 17.40 9.50
C LEU A 159 10.35 17.48 8.43
N LYS A 160 10.62 18.16 7.30
CA LYS A 160 9.71 18.20 6.16
C LYS A 160 9.47 16.82 5.56
N SER A 161 10.53 16.04 5.32
CA SER A 161 10.41 14.67 4.81
C SER A 161 9.61 13.76 5.76
N LEU A 162 9.72 13.93 7.07
CA LEU A 162 8.87 13.23 8.05
C LEU A 162 7.40 13.65 7.95
N GLN A 163 7.14 14.93 7.68
CA GLN A 163 5.78 15.45 7.51
C GLN A 163 5.16 14.97 6.20
N ASP A 164 5.92 14.98 5.11
CA ASP A 164 5.51 14.47 3.80
C ASP A 164 5.23 12.96 3.90
N LEU A 165 6.09 12.21 4.59
CA LEU A 165 5.85 10.80 4.90
C LEU A 165 4.53 10.59 5.66
N GLN A 166 4.26 11.42 6.67
CA GLN A 166 3.01 11.33 7.42
C GLN A 166 1.79 11.59 6.52
N ASN A 167 1.84 12.64 5.71
CA ASN A 167 0.71 13.13 4.93
C ASN A 167 0.45 12.30 3.65
N GLU A 168 1.51 11.99 2.89
CA GLU A 168 1.40 11.33 1.59
C GLU A 168 1.32 9.81 1.71
N HIS A 169 2.03 9.22 2.68
CA HIS A 169 2.13 7.76 2.79
C HIS A 169 1.31 7.20 3.95
N LEU A 170 1.40 7.78 5.16
CA LEU A 170 0.75 7.17 6.32
C LEU A 170 -0.76 7.43 6.38
N VAL A 171 -1.22 8.66 6.11
CA VAL A 171 -2.65 8.98 6.19
C VAL A 171 -3.51 8.12 5.25
N PRO A 172 -3.15 7.91 3.97
CA PRO A 172 -3.92 7.03 3.08
C PRO A 172 -3.93 5.56 3.53
N ILE A 173 -2.79 5.04 3.99
CA ILE A 173 -2.67 3.64 4.45
C ILE A 173 -3.43 3.43 5.76
N LEU A 174 -3.45 4.41 6.66
CA LEU A 174 -4.17 4.33 7.92
C LEU A 174 -5.70 4.44 7.75
N GLN A 175 -6.17 5.18 6.74
CA GLN A 175 -7.60 5.25 6.40
C GLN A 175 -8.12 3.91 5.85
N ASN A 176 -7.27 3.15 5.15
CA ASN A 176 -7.60 1.81 4.68
C ASN A 176 -7.36 0.75 5.77
N ARG A 177 -8.38 0.51 6.61
CA ARG A 177 -8.35 -0.48 7.71
C ARG A 177 -7.97 -1.90 7.29
N TYR A 178 -8.15 -2.25 6.02
CA TYR A 178 -7.86 -3.58 5.46
C TYR A 178 -6.50 -3.66 4.74
N ALA A 179 -5.70 -2.59 4.70
CA ALA A 179 -4.38 -2.62 4.09
C ALA A 179 -3.44 -3.52 4.93
N THR A 180 -2.75 -4.45 4.27
CA THR A 180 -1.78 -5.36 4.91
C THR A 180 -0.65 -4.61 5.61
N GLN A 181 -0.35 -3.39 5.16
CA GLN A 181 0.69 -2.51 5.69
C GLN A 181 0.23 -1.66 6.89
N HIS A 182 -1.04 -1.75 7.31
CA HIS A 182 -1.57 -0.93 8.40
C HIS A 182 -0.74 -1.07 9.69
N ARG A 183 -0.24 -2.28 10.00
CA ARG A 183 0.64 -2.50 11.16
C ARG A 183 1.98 -1.79 11.05
N LEU A 184 2.56 -1.76 9.85
CA LEU A 184 3.82 -1.04 9.60
C LEU A 184 3.59 0.47 9.72
N ALA A 185 2.52 0.99 9.10
CA ALA A 185 2.16 2.40 9.17
C ALA A 185 1.88 2.84 10.63
N ASP A 186 1.18 2.03 11.44
CA ASP A 186 0.94 2.31 12.86
C ASP A 186 2.23 2.30 13.69
N ALA A 187 3.14 1.34 13.44
CA ALA A 187 4.44 1.32 14.09
C ALA A 187 5.28 2.57 13.76
N ILE A 188 5.29 2.99 12.48
CA ILE A 188 5.99 4.19 12.04
C ILE A 188 5.34 5.45 12.64
N GLN A 189 4.00 5.54 12.66
CA GLN A 189 3.28 6.65 13.27
C GLN A 189 3.62 6.81 14.76
N LYS A 190 3.75 5.70 15.49
CA LYS A 190 4.17 5.68 16.90
C LYS A 190 5.63 6.09 17.08
N SER A 191 6.48 5.80 16.10
CA SER A 191 7.90 6.19 16.12
C SER A 191 8.13 7.66 15.74
N LEU A 192 7.20 8.29 15.02
CA LEU A 192 7.35 9.66 14.51
C LEU A 192 7.63 10.72 15.58
N PRO A 193 6.95 10.73 16.75
CA PRO A 193 7.27 11.65 17.83
C PRO A 193 8.68 11.44 18.40
N ALA A 194 9.16 10.19 18.43
CA ALA A 194 10.52 9.89 18.89
C ALA A 194 11.56 10.45 17.89
N SER A 195 11.34 10.28 16.59
CA SER A 195 12.20 10.86 15.56
C SER A 195 12.22 12.40 15.61
N ARG A 196 11.06 13.04 15.83
CA ARG A 196 10.98 14.51 16.02
C ARG A 196 11.77 14.98 17.24
N ARG A 197 11.69 14.25 18.36
CA ARG A 197 12.49 14.55 19.56
C ARG A 197 13.99 14.38 19.30
N ALA A 198 14.40 13.31 18.63
CA ALA A 198 15.80 13.09 18.26
C ALA A 198 16.36 14.22 17.39
N ILE A 199 15.58 14.73 16.44
CA ILE A 199 15.96 15.91 15.63
C ILE A 199 16.11 17.14 16.53
N SER A 200 15.15 17.40 17.42
CA SER A 200 15.21 18.51 18.36
C SER A 200 16.45 18.46 19.27
N GLU A 201 16.80 17.27 19.77
CA GLU A 201 17.99 17.08 20.61
C GLU A 201 19.29 17.27 19.83
N ALA A 202 19.35 16.76 18.59
CA ALA A 202 20.51 16.95 17.71
C ALA A 202 20.74 18.44 17.37
N VAL A 203 19.67 19.17 17.06
CA VAL A 203 19.70 20.61 16.80
C VAL A 203 20.17 21.40 18.03
N MET A 204 19.70 21.04 19.23
CA MET A 204 20.17 21.65 20.48
C MET A 204 21.65 21.32 20.76
N SER A 205 22.11 20.13 20.45
CA SER A 205 23.53 19.76 20.57
C SER A 205 24.41 20.58 19.63
N ASP A 206 23.99 20.78 18.39
CA ASP A 206 24.70 21.61 17.42
C ASP A 206 24.72 23.08 17.85
N LEU A 207 23.60 23.59 18.38
CA LEU A 207 23.54 24.94 18.96
C LEU A 207 24.47 25.10 20.17
N ASN A 208 24.50 24.13 21.08
CA ASN A 208 25.39 24.18 22.25
C ASN A 208 26.87 24.14 21.83
N THR A 209 27.19 23.35 20.80
CA THR A 209 28.54 23.32 20.21
C THR A 209 28.90 24.68 19.62
N TRP A 210 27.96 25.32 18.92
CA TRP A 210 28.14 26.67 18.40
C TRP A 210 28.30 27.72 19.52
N LEU A 211 27.49 27.67 20.57
CA LEU A 211 27.59 28.54 21.75
C LEU A 211 28.94 28.38 22.47
N TYR A 212 29.51 27.18 22.46
CA TYR A 212 30.85 26.92 22.98
C TYR A 212 31.92 27.56 22.10
N ARG A 213 31.88 27.35 20.78
CA ARG A 213 32.83 27.97 19.83
C ARG A 213 32.79 29.49 19.90
N ILE A 214 31.59 30.07 19.94
CA ILE A 214 31.41 31.52 20.07
C ILE A 214 31.98 32.06 21.37
N ARG A 215 31.93 31.29 22.46
CA ARG A 215 32.57 31.71 23.72
C ARG A 215 34.09 31.77 23.56
N GLU A 216 34.71 30.78 22.91
CA GLU A 216 36.16 30.80 22.66
C GLU A 216 36.56 31.97 21.75
N THR A 217 35.80 32.22 20.69
CA THR A 217 36.09 33.33 19.77
C THR A 217 35.68 34.69 20.32
N SER A 218 34.85 34.76 21.37
CA SER A 218 34.41 36.02 21.96
C SER A 218 35.56 36.84 22.55
N GLN A 219 36.57 36.20 23.13
CA GLN A 219 37.72 36.95 23.67
C GLN A 219 38.52 37.61 22.53
N PHE A 220 38.84 36.84 21.49
CA PHE A 220 39.51 37.37 20.30
C PHE A 220 38.68 38.46 19.60
N LEU A 221 37.35 38.31 19.55
CA LEU A 221 36.44 39.34 19.05
C LEU A 221 36.57 40.65 19.84
N GLY A 222 36.72 40.57 21.17
CA GLY A 222 36.93 41.72 22.03
C GLY A 222 38.29 42.40 21.80
N GLU A 223 39.34 41.61 21.60
CA GLU A 223 40.69 42.10 21.24
C GLU A 223 40.66 42.88 19.91
N VAL A 224 40.09 42.28 18.86
CA VAL A 224 39.91 42.94 17.56
C VAL A 224 39.06 44.21 17.71
N ALA A 225 37.96 44.14 18.47
CA ALA A 225 37.12 45.32 18.72
C ALA A 225 37.90 46.46 19.39
N PHE A 226 38.75 46.16 20.39
CA PHE A 226 39.58 47.18 21.04
C PHE A 226 40.68 47.69 20.14
N TYR A 227 41.33 46.83 19.35
CA TYR A 227 42.35 47.23 18.39
C TYR A 227 41.79 48.24 17.38
N HIS A 228 40.64 47.94 16.77
CA HIS A 228 39.98 48.85 15.84
C HIS A 228 39.45 50.12 16.53
N THR A 229 39.01 50.02 17.78
CA THR A 229 38.59 51.20 18.56
C THR A 229 39.77 52.12 18.88
N GLU A 230 40.96 51.58 19.17
CA GLU A 230 42.16 52.39 19.42
C GLU A 230 42.72 52.99 18.12
N MET A 231 42.62 52.28 16.99
CA MET A 231 42.91 52.86 15.67
C MET A 231 41.97 54.04 15.36
N ARG A 232 40.66 53.87 15.57
CA ARG A 232 39.66 54.95 15.46
C ARG A 232 40.01 56.14 16.33
N ARG A 233 40.37 55.88 17.59
CA ARG A 233 40.77 56.92 18.54
C ARG A 233 42.03 57.66 18.09
N SER A 234 43.00 56.96 17.53
CA SER A 234 44.24 57.54 17.01
C SER A 234 43.97 58.44 15.79
N ARG A 235 43.14 57.99 14.85
CA ARG A 235 42.69 58.81 13.71
C ARG A 235 41.93 60.05 14.18
N GLN A 236 41.02 59.91 15.14
CA GLN A 236 40.29 61.04 15.68
C GLN A 236 41.20 62.06 16.37
N ARG A 237 42.24 61.61 17.10
CA ARG A 237 43.26 62.54 17.64
C ARG A 237 43.99 63.30 16.56
N ALA A 238 44.45 62.61 15.49
CA ALA A 238 45.09 63.27 14.36
C ALA A 238 44.16 64.30 13.67
N ARG A 239 42.85 64.00 13.57
CA ARG A 239 41.85 64.94 13.04
C ARG A 239 41.67 66.16 13.95
N ILE A 240 41.62 65.96 15.27
CA ILE A 240 41.52 67.04 16.26
C ILE A 240 42.76 67.96 16.22
N GLU A 241 43.95 67.39 16.04
CA GLU A 241 45.19 68.16 15.89
C GLU A 241 45.19 69.05 14.64
N ASN A 242 44.58 68.57 13.55
CA ASN A 242 44.44 69.33 12.30
C ASN A 242 43.32 70.37 12.35
N GLU A 243 42.20 70.06 13.01
CA GLU A 243 41.04 70.96 13.12
C GLU A 243 40.59 71.16 14.58
N LYS A 244 40.97 72.31 15.17
CA LYS A 244 40.60 72.69 16.54
C LYS A 244 39.09 72.72 16.80
N PHE A 245 38.25 72.86 15.78
CA PHE A 245 36.79 72.78 15.92
C PHE A 245 36.33 71.39 16.40
N LEU A 246 37.11 70.34 16.09
CA LEU A 246 36.79 68.96 16.44
C LEU A 246 37.10 68.61 17.90
N GLU A 247 37.78 69.47 18.66
CA GLU A 247 38.11 69.25 20.08
C GLU A 247 36.88 69.02 20.96
N ASN A 248 35.73 69.60 20.58
CA ASN A 248 34.48 69.47 21.32
C ASN A 248 33.75 68.15 21.05
N PHE A 249 34.15 67.39 20.02
CA PHE A 249 33.49 66.15 19.61
C PHE A 249 34.27 64.93 20.12
N LYS A 250 33.62 64.18 21.02
CA LYS A 250 34.16 62.92 21.56
C LYS A 250 33.98 61.76 20.57
N LEU A 251 34.68 60.65 20.84
CA LEU A 251 34.47 59.37 20.18
C LEU A 251 33.00 58.93 20.28
N ASN A 252 32.42 58.36 19.22
CA ASN A 252 30.99 58.04 19.05
C ASN A 252 30.07 59.28 18.94
N SER A 253 30.60 60.47 18.67
CA SER A 253 29.76 61.63 18.33
C SER A 253 29.27 61.50 16.89
N SER A 254 28.11 62.09 16.58
CA SER A 254 27.54 62.04 15.23
C SER A 254 28.51 62.56 14.16
N ILE A 255 29.34 63.55 14.49
CA ILE A 255 30.35 64.11 13.58
C ILE A 255 31.52 63.15 13.36
N GLU A 256 31.96 62.44 14.40
CA GLU A 256 33.02 61.43 14.27
C GLU A 256 32.55 60.22 13.46
N LEU A 257 31.31 59.75 13.69
CA LEU A 257 30.73 58.64 12.93
C LEU A 257 30.63 58.93 11.44
N ILE A 258 30.16 60.12 11.05
CA ILE A 258 30.08 60.54 9.64
C ILE A 258 31.50 60.63 9.02
N SER A 259 32.48 61.08 9.81
CA SER A 259 33.86 61.23 9.35
C SER A 259 34.59 59.90 9.19
N ASP A 260 34.13 58.82 9.83
CA ASP A 260 34.71 57.47 9.78
C ASP A 260 33.90 56.51 8.88
N GLU A 261 32.88 56.99 8.14
CA GLU A 261 32.02 56.17 7.25
C GLU A 261 32.81 55.38 6.20
N ASN A 262 33.90 55.94 5.67
CA ASN A 262 34.73 55.27 4.66
C ASN A 262 35.60 54.13 5.22
N GLU A 263 35.70 54.02 6.55
CA GLU A 263 36.53 53.05 7.27
C GLU A 263 35.65 52.15 8.18
N GLU A 264 34.38 51.95 7.80
CA GLU A 264 33.47 51.09 8.54
C GLU A 264 33.97 49.63 8.55
N PHE A 265 34.18 49.10 9.76
CA PHE A 265 34.70 47.76 10.00
C PHE A 265 33.64 46.95 10.75
N ASP A 266 33.14 45.88 10.13
CA ASP A 266 32.20 44.96 10.77
C ASP A 266 32.95 43.96 11.63
N VAL A 267 33.02 44.21 12.93
CA VAL A 267 33.69 43.35 13.92
C VAL A 267 33.27 41.87 13.82
N LEU A 268 32.08 41.55 13.28
CA LEU A 268 31.55 40.18 13.18
C LEU A 268 31.83 39.47 11.85
N ASP A 269 32.24 40.20 10.80
CA ASP A 269 32.46 39.69 9.44
C ASP A 269 33.72 40.34 8.83
N ASN A 270 34.89 39.76 9.14
CA ASN A 270 36.19 40.22 8.69
C ASN A 270 37.02 39.08 8.09
N GLU A 271 38.12 39.43 7.40
CA GLU A 271 39.08 38.46 6.85
C GLU A 271 39.64 37.49 7.91
N GLU A 272 39.75 37.95 9.17
CA GLU A 272 40.28 37.14 10.28
C GLU A 272 39.21 36.35 11.04
N LEU A 273 37.94 36.80 11.01
CA LEU A 273 36.88 36.21 11.82
C LEU A 273 35.50 36.40 11.18
N GLN A 274 34.80 35.28 11.01
CA GLN A 274 33.42 35.25 10.51
C GLN A 274 32.53 34.49 11.50
N VAL A 275 31.57 35.19 12.12
CA VAL A 275 30.60 34.56 13.02
C VAL A 275 29.36 34.14 12.26
N ASP A 276 29.25 32.84 11.96
CA ASP A 276 28.05 32.29 11.33
C ASP A 276 26.92 32.10 12.36
N PHE A 277 25.76 32.74 12.14
CA PHE A 277 24.58 32.60 13.00
C PHE A 277 23.60 31.52 12.52
N THR A 278 23.91 30.80 11.43
CA THR A 278 23.04 29.77 10.86
C THR A 278 22.56 28.75 11.90
N PRO A 279 23.40 28.19 12.80
CA PRO A 279 22.93 27.22 13.79
C PRO A 279 21.89 27.77 14.76
N LEU A 280 21.96 29.07 15.09
CA LEU A 280 20.97 29.74 15.94
C LEU A 280 19.63 29.89 15.23
N PHE A 281 19.65 30.31 13.96
CA PHE A 281 18.43 30.45 13.16
C PHE A 281 17.80 29.10 12.85
N GLU A 282 18.58 28.09 12.51
CA GLU A 282 18.08 26.73 12.30
C GLU A 282 17.40 26.19 13.55
N ALA A 283 18.04 26.33 14.72
CA ALA A 283 17.44 25.92 15.98
C ALA A 283 16.13 26.65 16.25
N LEU A 284 16.11 27.97 16.10
CA LEU A 284 14.89 28.77 16.29
C LEU A 284 13.76 28.31 15.37
N HIS A 285 14.03 28.16 14.07
CA HIS A 285 13.02 27.78 13.09
C HIS A 285 12.48 26.37 13.30
N ILE A 286 13.34 25.42 13.67
CA ILE A 286 12.92 24.04 13.92
C ILE A 286 12.09 23.96 15.19
N HIS A 287 12.48 24.66 16.26
CA HIS A 287 11.70 24.69 17.50
C HIS A 287 10.36 25.42 17.34
N ASP A 288 10.29 26.42 16.47
CA ASP A 288 9.03 27.08 16.10
C ASP A 288 8.12 26.14 15.30
N ALA A 289 8.67 25.44 14.31
CA ALA A 289 7.93 24.42 13.54
C ALA A 289 7.42 23.25 14.40
N LEU A 290 8.11 22.93 15.50
CA LEU A 290 7.71 21.92 16.48
C LEU A 290 6.74 22.45 17.55
N GLY A 291 6.50 23.77 17.62
CA GLY A 291 5.66 24.40 18.65
C GLY A 291 6.28 24.44 20.05
N HIS A 292 7.61 24.32 20.15
CA HIS A 292 8.37 24.33 21.41
C HIS A 292 9.24 25.59 21.58
N SER A 293 8.87 26.70 20.93
CA SER A 293 9.65 27.94 20.91
C SER A 293 9.84 28.57 22.29
N ASP A 294 8.84 28.53 23.17
CA ASP A 294 8.96 29.07 24.53
C ASP A 294 9.94 28.29 25.41
N ARG A 295 9.94 26.96 25.28
CA ARG A 295 10.91 26.10 25.98
C ARG A 295 12.32 26.39 25.49
N PHE A 296 12.51 26.46 24.17
CA PHE A 296 13.79 26.81 23.55
C PHE A 296 14.31 28.17 24.04
N ARG A 297 13.45 29.19 24.08
CA ARG A 297 13.80 30.53 24.60
C ARG A 297 14.29 30.49 26.05
N SER A 298 13.61 29.72 26.91
CA SER A 298 14.00 29.55 28.31
C SER A 298 15.36 28.85 28.43
N GLU A 299 15.56 27.75 27.70
CA GLU A 299 16.81 26.99 27.70
C GLU A 299 17.97 27.86 27.17
N TYR A 300 17.80 28.52 26.03
CA TYR A 300 18.79 29.47 25.49
C TYR A 300 19.13 30.60 26.48
N ALA A 301 18.11 31.24 27.07
CA ALA A 301 18.32 32.29 28.05
C ALA A 301 19.06 31.79 29.30
N SER A 302 18.80 30.56 29.75
CA SER A 302 19.50 29.94 30.87
C SER A 302 20.98 29.70 30.55
N THR A 303 21.29 29.13 29.38
CA THR A 303 22.67 28.87 28.93
C THR A 303 23.45 30.17 28.80
N ARG A 304 22.85 31.21 28.21
CA ARG A 304 23.50 32.53 28.10
C ARG A 304 23.72 33.21 29.45
N ARG A 305 22.83 33.02 30.44
CA ARG A 305 23.06 33.49 31.82
C ARG A 305 24.23 32.76 32.46
N GLN A 306 24.29 31.44 32.32
CA GLN A 306 25.39 30.64 32.85
C GLN A 306 26.73 31.03 32.23
N GLN A 307 26.80 31.20 30.90
CA GLN A 307 28.01 31.67 30.23
C GLN A 307 28.46 33.04 30.75
N LYS A 308 27.52 33.97 30.97
CA LYS A 308 27.82 35.28 31.57
C LYS A 308 28.37 35.15 32.99
N ASP A 309 27.78 34.30 33.82
CA ASP A 309 28.24 34.10 35.20
C ASP A 309 29.63 33.45 35.25
N LEU A 310 29.98 32.63 34.25
CA LEU A 310 31.31 32.02 34.08
C LEU A 310 32.37 32.97 33.49
N LEU A 311 31.98 34.12 32.92
CA LEU A 311 32.92 35.08 32.33
C LEU A 311 33.61 35.96 33.38
N VAL A 312 33.03 36.13 34.57
CA VAL A 312 33.61 36.98 35.62
C VAL A 312 34.39 36.11 36.61
N PRO A 313 35.73 36.25 36.71
CA PRO A 313 36.54 35.53 37.69
C PRO A 313 36.12 35.88 39.12
N THR A 314 36.21 34.91 40.04
CA THR A 314 35.92 35.12 41.47
C THR A 314 36.92 36.03 42.17
N SER A 315 38.15 36.13 41.65
CA SER A 315 39.19 37.05 42.10
C SER A 315 40.05 37.46 40.92
N ILE A 316 40.29 38.75 40.77
CA ILE A 316 41.19 39.31 39.76
C ILE A 316 42.42 39.81 40.51
N ASP A 317 43.60 39.32 40.11
CA ASP A 317 44.85 39.89 40.60
C ASP A 317 45.16 41.17 39.83
N LEU A 318 44.95 42.31 40.49
CA LEU A 318 45.19 43.65 39.97
C LEU A 318 46.62 44.13 40.23
N LEU A 319 47.44 43.31 40.90
CA LEU A 319 48.81 43.66 41.31
C LEU A 319 49.88 43.08 40.38
N ALA A 320 49.50 42.28 39.38
CA ALA A 320 50.41 41.84 38.34
C ALA A 320 50.86 43.05 37.50
N GLU A 321 52.18 43.25 37.37
CA GLU A 321 52.80 44.44 36.74
C GLU A 321 52.37 44.69 35.28
N ASP A 322 51.84 43.67 34.59
CA ASP A 322 51.54 43.73 33.15
C ASP A 322 50.11 44.19 32.82
N GLY A 323 49.18 44.26 33.79
CA GLY A 323 47.77 44.62 33.55
C GLY A 323 47.01 43.68 32.58
N SER A 324 47.65 42.62 32.12
CA SER A 324 47.20 41.69 31.08
C SER A 324 46.00 40.83 31.50
N SER A 325 45.85 40.59 32.80
CA SER A 325 44.69 39.91 33.38
C SER A 325 43.41 40.73 33.23
N LEU A 326 43.50 42.06 33.36
CA LEU A 326 42.37 42.96 33.23
C LEU A 326 42.01 43.19 31.76
N SER A 327 42.99 43.34 30.86
CA SER A 327 42.71 43.48 29.42
C SER A 327 42.01 42.24 28.87
N SER A 328 42.53 41.04 29.15
CA SER A 328 41.92 39.76 28.77
C SER A 328 40.46 39.61 29.26
N LEU A 329 40.20 40.04 30.50
CA LEU A 329 38.84 40.05 31.04
C LEU A 329 37.93 41.05 30.31
N LEU A 330 38.41 42.27 30.07
CA LEU A 330 37.64 43.30 29.37
C LEU A 330 37.37 42.90 27.92
N GLU A 331 38.32 42.24 27.25
CA GLU A 331 38.19 41.69 25.91
C GLU A 331 37.09 40.61 25.90
N GLY A 332 37.13 39.66 26.84
CA GLY A 332 36.08 38.65 26.98
C GLY A 332 34.68 39.23 27.25
N ILE A 333 34.57 40.26 28.10
CA ILE A 333 33.30 40.95 28.38
C ILE A 333 32.81 41.73 27.16
N ALA A 334 33.70 42.45 26.48
CA ALA A 334 33.39 43.24 25.30
C ALA A 334 32.89 42.35 24.15
N GLY A 335 33.60 41.26 23.86
CA GLY A 335 33.18 40.33 22.82
C GLY A 335 31.86 39.64 23.14
N PHE A 336 31.63 39.23 24.39
CA PHE A 336 30.32 38.69 24.79
C PHE A 336 29.19 39.71 24.57
N ALA A 337 29.41 40.99 24.91
CA ALA A 337 28.42 42.05 24.72
C ALA A 337 28.15 42.34 23.23
N ILE A 338 29.18 42.30 22.38
CA ILE A 338 29.05 42.47 20.92
C ILE A 338 28.21 41.35 20.32
N ILE A 339 28.51 40.09 20.66
CA ILE A 339 27.74 38.93 20.20
C ILE A 339 26.28 39.03 20.69
N GLU A 340 26.05 39.38 21.96
CA GLU A 340 24.70 39.49 22.50
C GLU A 340 23.91 40.60 21.78
N LYS A 341 24.53 41.74 21.50
CA LYS A 341 23.93 42.83 20.72
C LYS A 341 23.56 42.36 19.31
N ALA A 342 24.46 41.62 18.65
CA ALA A 342 24.21 41.08 17.31
C ALA A 342 23.06 40.05 17.29
N THR A 343 23.01 39.15 18.28
CA THR A 343 21.91 38.20 18.41
C THR A 343 20.57 38.90 18.63
N MET A 344 20.54 39.99 19.40
CA MET A 344 19.32 40.78 19.63
C MET A 344 18.85 41.53 18.38
N GLN A 345 19.77 42.09 17.60
CA GLN A 345 19.42 42.78 16.35
C GLN A 345 18.82 41.80 15.33
N ARG A 346 19.39 40.60 15.23
CA ARG A 346 18.96 39.58 14.29
C ARG A 346 17.70 38.84 14.76
N VAL A 347 17.54 38.62 16.07
CA VAL A 347 16.40 37.89 16.66
C VAL A 347 15.85 38.65 17.89
N PRO A 348 15.03 39.69 17.70
CA PRO A 348 14.54 40.53 18.79
C PRO A 348 13.59 39.82 19.75
N TYR A 349 12.94 38.74 19.32
CA TYR A 349 11.97 37.98 20.12
C TYR A 349 12.60 36.87 20.97
N LEU A 350 13.91 36.65 20.88
CA LEU A 350 14.59 35.56 21.58
C LEU A 350 14.75 35.84 23.09
N ARG A 351 14.90 37.11 23.47
CA ARG A 351 15.15 37.54 24.84
C ARG A 351 14.54 38.91 25.09
N SER A 352 14.08 39.17 26.32
CA SER A 352 13.56 40.49 26.67
C SER A 352 14.69 41.52 26.72
N VAL A 353 14.43 42.72 26.19
CA VAL A 353 15.38 43.86 26.21
C VAL A 353 15.79 44.20 27.65
N VAL A 354 14.94 43.93 28.64
CA VAL A 354 15.17 44.20 30.06
C VAL A 354 16.27 43.30 30.64
N ASP A 355 16.39 42.05 30.19
CA ASP A 355 17.39 41.09 30.70
C ASP A 355 18.82 41.42 30.26
N VAL A 356 18.97 42.11 29.12
CA VAL A 356 20.26 42.52 28.54
C VAL A 356 20.62 43.95 28.98
N SER A 357 19.67 44.89 28.92
CA SER A 357 19.91 46.30 29.21
C SER A 357 20.08 46.63 30.69
N ARG A 358 19.39 45.96 31.63
CA ARG A 358 19.61 46.21 33.07
C ARG A 358 21.01 45.81 33.56
N ARG A 359 21.78 45.06 32.78
CA ARG A 359 23.08 44.52 33.19
C ARG A 359 24.29 45.11 32.44
N ALA A 360 24.10 45.68 31.25
CA ALA A 360 25.11 46.53 30.62
C ALA A 360 25.21 47.93 31.27
N VAL A 361 24.12 48.39 31.92
CA VAL A 361 23.97 49.75 32.46
C VAL A 361 24.15 49.80 33.99
N GLY A 362 24.95 48.91 34.57
CA GLY A 362 25.39 48.99 35.98
C GLY A 362 26.28 50.19 36.31
N LEU A 363 26.57 51.06 35.33
CA LEU A 363 27.44 52.24 35.45
C LEU A 363 26.69 53.58 35.24
N HIS A 364 25.36 53.60 35.19
CA HIS A 364 24.63 54.88 35.23
C HIS A 364 24.43 55.36 36.67
N VAL A 365 25.26 56.33 37.05
CA VAL A 365 25.09 57.22 38.19
C VAL A 365 23.64 57.70 38.27
N HIS A 366 23.04 57.49 39.44
CA HIS A 366 21.75 58.05 39.84
C HIS A 366 21.73 59.57 39.59
N ARG A 367 21.04 60.02 38.54
CA ARG A 367 20.63 61.42 38.40
C ARG A 367 19.16 61.50 38.75
N GLY A 368 18.90 61.68 40.05
CA GLY A 368 17.56 61.93 40.57
C GLY A 368 17.07 63.30 40.09
N TYR A 369 16.06 63.31 39.24
CA TYR A 369 15.20 64.47 39.05
C TYR A 369 13.95 64.25 39.89
N LYS A 370 13.90 64.90 41.06
CA LYS A 370 12.66 65.17 41.79
C LYS A 370 11.83 66.11 40.90
N THR A 371 10.73 65.63 40.36
CA THR A 371 9.65 66.49 39.88
C THR A 371 8.67 66.68 41.02
N ASP A 372 8.76 67.83 41.68
CA ASP A 372 7.71 68.34 42.57
C ASP A 372 6.43 68.54 41.74
N ASN A 373 5.41 67.73 41.99
CA ASN A 373 4.08 67.95 41.43
C ASN A 373 3.15 68.45 42.54
N LYS A 374 3.13 69.78 42.74
CA LYS A 374 2.04 70.47 43.43
C LYS A 374 0.87 70.60 42.46
N GLY A 375 -0.06 69.65 42.51
CA GLY A 375 -1.35 69.71 41.84
C GLY A 375 -2.47 69.93 42.85
N SER A 376 -2.95 71.16 42.92
CA SER A 376 -4.01 71.66 43.78
C SER A 376 -5.39 71.15 43.32
N CYS A 377 -6.09 70.37 44.14
CA CYS A 377 -7.52 70.09 43.98
C CYS A 377 -8.30 70.91 45.00
N LYS A 378 -8.97 71.99 44.58
CA LYS A 378 -10.20 72.52 45.21
C LYS A 378 -11.05 73.29 44.19
N HIS A 379 -12.29 72.81 44.10
CA HIS A 379 -13.54 73.37 43.55
C HIS A 379 -13.67 73.59 42.05
#